data_AF-A0A969ZYB9-F1
#
_entry.id   AF-A0A969ZYB9-F1
#
_cell.length_a   1.000
_cell.length_b   1.000
_cell.length_c   1.000
_cell.angle_alpha   90.00
_cell.angle_beta   90.00
_cell.angle_gamma   90.00
#
_symmetry.space_group_name_H-M   'P 1'
#
loop_
_entity.id
_entity.type
_entity.pdbx_description
1 polymer ?
#
loop_
_entity_poly.entity_id
_entity_poly.type
_entity_poly.pdbx_seq_one_letter_code
_entity_poly.pdbx_strand_id
1 'polypeptide(L)'
;MKNIVLIGISGSGKTSMGRRLAKRLSREFIDLDSLIQQREGLSIPRIFEERGEEGFRLAETEAIRAVSDSRNAVIACGGGVIIKEINMQLLSQNGIIVFMSRPVKDILERVNLNARPLLRESPEKLYELYRQRLPLYKKYADFAVSNKGYPAKTLSQLSRIAKFEQREMQLAVIGDPIDHSLSPDIHIPAIGPFFKSFVYERRRVVPEDLSRWVTQVRGPGIDGFNVTMPHKEAILPLLDLIDKEAEALGSVNTVVKKGGKLWGYNTDGEGFFKALEHMGEDFKDSAVTILGSGGAAVTIAMKAAAKGARELHLVARNRDKAHKICQKIVRIYDTKCHLHPFLDSEEKGNQWGSRIIINTTPLGMKGVKQDFPSFDFMNRIGKDSLLCDLIYSPARTSFLIEGEKRGLRTLGGIHMLIEQALEADRLYFGVEIMREKAYKRIIDNLRGKVEGI
;
A
#
# COMPACT_ATOMS: atom_id res chain seq x y z
N MET A 1 12.94 21.12 11.41
CA MET A 1 13.23 19.86 10.69
C MET A 1 13.27 18.73 11.69
N LYS A 2 12.41 17.73 11.51
CA LYS A 2 12.41 16.49 12.26
C LYS A 2 13.67 15.66 11.98
N ASN A 3 13.95 14.78 12.92
CA ASN A 3 14.97 13.75 12.80
C ASN A 3 14.54 12.70 11.77
N ILE A 4 15.51 12.06 11.14
CA ILE A 4 15.28 10.81 10.39
C ILE A 4 15.73 9.65 11.28
N VAL A 5 14.79 8.85 11.74
CA VAL A 5 15.02 7.73 12.65
C VAL A 5 15.01 6.44 11.85
N LEU A 6 16.14 5.74 11.77
CA LEU A 6 16.28 4.50 11.02
C LEU A 6 16.10 3.30 11.94
N ILE A 7 15.05 2.51 11.69
CA ILE A 7 14.77 1.24 12.38
C ILE A 7 14.89 0.05 11.43
N GLY A 8 14.99 -1.16 11.98
CA GLY A 8 15.12 -2.40 11.22
C GLY A 8 16.13 -3.35 11.84
N ILE A 9 16.16 -4.59 11.35
CA ILE A 9 17.02 -5.64 11.93
C ILE A 9 18.51 -5.31 11.78
N SER A 10 19.35 -5.84 12.67
CA SER A 10 20.81 -5.73 12.55
C SER A 10 21.28 -6.23 11.18
N GLY A 11 22.20 -5.50 10.54
CA GLY A 11 22.67 -5.80 9.17
C GLY A 11 21.82 -5.24 8.03
N SER A 12 20.66 -4.61 8.32
CA SER A 12 19.85 -3.95 7.29
C SER A 12 20.48 -2.68 6.68
N GLY A 13 21.57 -2.19 7.27
CA GLY A 13 22.37 -1.07 6.75
C GLY A 13 22.07 0.31 7.34
N LYS A 14 21.35 0.37 8.48
CA LYS A 14 20.99 1.61 9.20
C LYS A 14 22.19 2.54 9.43
N THR A 15 23.25 2.06 10.07
CA THR A 15 24.45 2.87 10.36
C THR A 15 25.15 3.35 9.09
N SER A 16 25.35 2.47 8.11
CA SER A 16 26.05 2.82 6.86
C SER A 16 25.27 3.84 6.04
N MET A 17 23.96 3.61 5.85
CA MET A 17 23.10 4.52 5.10
C MET A 17 22.82 5.81 5.86
N GLY A 18 22.70 5.73 7.18
CA GLY A 18 22.51 6.88 8.07
C GLY A 18 23.69 7.85 8.00
N ARG A 19 24.94 7.35 8.09
CA ARG A 19 26.14 8.20 7.91
C ARG A 19 26.17 8.90 6.56
N ARG A 20 25.85 8.16 5.49
CA ARG A 20 25.80 8.71 4.12
C ARG A 20 24.70 9.77 3.98
N LEU A 21 23.53 9.53 4.57
CA LEU A 21 22.42 10.46 4.58
C LEU A 21 22.76 11.73 5.36
N ALA A 22 23.28 11.59 6.57
CA ALA A 22 23.70 12.70 7.42
C ALA A 22 24.73 13.59 6.70
N LYS A 23 25.77 12.99 6.12
CA LYS A 23 26.76 13.71 5.30
C LYS A 23 26.11 14.44 4.12
N ARG A 24 25.18 13.79 3.42
CA ARG A 24 24.50 14.38 2.25
C ARG A 24 23.58 15.55 2.62
N LEU A 25 22.99 15.51 3.81
CA LEU A 25 22.04 16.53 4.29
C LEU A 25 22.73 17.58 5.18
N SER A 26 24.03 17.46 5.42
CA SER A 26 24.76 18.25 6.42
C SER A 26 24.06 18.23 7.79
N ARG A 27 23.64 17.04 8.22
CA ARG A 27 22.98 16.76 9.49
C ARG A 27 23.90 16.00 10.43
N GLU A 28 23.66 16.11 11.72
CA GLU A 28 24.31 15.27 12.72
C GLU A 28 23.93 13.80 12.51
N PHE A 29 24.90 12.90 12.66
CA PHE A 29 24.66 11.46 12.68
C PHE A 29 24.81 10.92 14.09
N ILE A 30 23.78 10.24 14.58
CA ILE A 30 23.75 9.63 15.91
C ILE A 30 23.57 8.12 15.74
N ASP A 31 24.52 7.34 16.25
CA ASP A 31 24.43 5.88 16.35
C ASP A 31 24.06 5.51 17.78
N LEU A 32 22.82 5.05 18.02
CA LEU A 32 22.34 4.79 19.38
C LEU A 32 23.18 3.73 20.10
N ASP A 33 23.67 2.72 19.40
CA ASP A 33 24.53 1.68 19.99
C ASP A 33 25.87 2.28 20.46
N SER A 34 26.41 3.29 19.76
CA SER A 34 27.60 4.01 20.21
C SER A 34 27.31 4.95 21.38
N LEU A 35 26.15 5.63 21.35
CA LEU A 35 25.73 6.53 22.42
C LEU A 35 25.50 5.79 23.74
N ILE A 36 24.87 4.60 23.70
CA ILE A 36 24.69 3.75 24.89
C ILE A 36 26.05 3.42 25.51
N GLN A 37 27.00 2.93 24.71
CA GLN A 37 28.33 2.57 25.23
C GLN A 37 29.08 3.76 25.80
N GLN A 38 28.97 4.94 25.17
CA GLN A 38 29.57 6.17 25.68
C GLN A 38 28.96 6.60 27.03
N ARG A 39 27.63 6.50 27.18
CA ARG A 39 26.91 6.89 28.41
C ARG A 39 27.16 5.92 29.55
N GLU A 40 27.16 4.61 29.25
CA GLU A 40 27.33 3.56 30.26
C GLU A 40 28.80 3.31 30.61
N GLY A 41 29.75 3.76 29.78
CA GLY A 41 31.18 3.45 29.94
C GLY A 41 31.51 1.96 29.71
N LEU A 42 30.55 1.18 29.22
CA LEU A 42 30.64 -0.27 29.02
C LEU A 42 30.33 -0.65 27.58
N SER A 43 30.92 -1.75 27.11
CA SER A 43 30.52 -2.34 25.83
C SER A 43 29.14 -2.99 25.95
N ILE A 44 28.38 -3.07 24.86
CA ILE A 44 27.06 -3.72 24.88
C ILE A 44 27.12 -5.15 25.45
N PRO A 45 28.07 -6.02 25.06
CA PRO A 45 28.19 -7.35 25.66
C PRO A 45 28.37 -7.33 27.19
N ARG A 46 29.16 -6.40 27.73
CA ARG A 46 29.35 -6.23 29.18
C ARG A 46 28.06 -5.78 29.88
N ILE A 47 27.28 -4.88 29.27
CA ILE A 47 25.97 -4.47 29.81
C ILE A 47 25.04 -5.68 29.93
N PHE A 48 24.99 -6.55 28.92
CA PHE A 48 24.18 -7.78 28.96
C PHE A 48 24.69 -8.78 30.01
N GLU A 49 26.00 -8.92 30.17
CA GLU A 49 26.61 -9.80 31.19
C GLU A 49 26.33 -9.31 32.62
N GLU A 50 26.49 -8.02 32.87
CA GLU A 50 26.37 -7.44 34.22
C GLU A 50 24.92 -7.14 34.62
N ARG A 51 24.05 -6.76 33.68
CA ARG A 51 22.71 -6.20 33.96
C ARG A 51 21.59 -6.88 33.19
N GLY A 52 21.90 -7.91 32.40
CA GLY A 52 20.92 -8.63 31.59
C GLY A 52 20.29 -7.79 30.47
N GLU A 53 19.31 -8.37 29.79
CA GLU A 53 18.58 -7.67 28.72
C GLU A 53 17.77 -6.48 29.27
N GLU A 54 17.18 -6.61 30.46
CA GLU A 54 16.39 -5.53 31.06
C GLU A 54 17.25 -4.28 31.31
N GLY A 55 18.45 -4.46 31.87
CA GLY A 55 19.41 -3.36 32.07
C GLY A 55 19.82 -2.70 30.76
N PHE A 56 20.11 -3.48 29.71
CA PHE A 56 20.38 -2.93 28.39
C PHE A 56 19.19 -2.13 27.84
N ARG A 57 17.96 -2.64 28.01
CA ARG A 57 16.76 -1.96 27.55
C ARG A 57 16.45 -0.68 28.33
N LEU A 58 16.90 -0.56 29.58
CA LEU A 58 16.82 0.70 30.34
C LEU A 58 17.83 1.72 29.80
N ALA A 59 19.09 1.29 29.60
CA ALA A 59 20.13 2.13 29.00
C ALA A 59 19.74 2.61 27.58
N GLU A 60 19.11 1.76 26.78
CA GLU A 60 18.57 2.10 25.45
C GLU A 60 17.49 3.20 25.54
N THR A 61 16.59 3.12 26.52
CA THR A 61 15.57 4.16 26.76
C THR A 61 16.19 5.49 27.19
N GLU A 62 17.19 5.47 28.09
CA GLU A 62 17.86 6.70 28.54
C GLU A 62 18.69 7.37 27.43
N ALA A 63 19.35 6.58 26.59
CA ALA A 63 20.05 7.10 25.42
C ALA A 63 19.08 7.77 24.44
N ILE A 64 17.88 7.22 24.26
CA ILE A 64 16.83 7.80 23.41
C ILE A 64 16.31 9.10 23.99
N ARG A 65 16.03 9.17 25.29
CA ARG A 65 15.60 10.42 25.96
C ARG A 65 16.59 11.57 25.74
N ALA A 66 17.88 11.25 25.70
CA ALA A 66 18.92 12.25 25.49
C ALA A 66 18.98 12.82 24.07
N VAL A 67 18.38 12.17 23.08
CA VAL A 67 18.44 12.58 21.67
C VAL A 67 17.07 12.77 21.01
N SER A 68 15.98 12.41 21.69
CA SER A 68 14.61 12.57 21.16
C SER A 68 14.22 14.04 20.99
N ASP A 69 14.79 14.93 21.80
CA ASP A 69 14.57 16.37 21.72
C ASP A 69 15.48 17.08 20.70
N SER A 70 16.54 16.40 20.24
CA SER A 70 17.35 16.90 19.14
C SER A 70 16.47 17.11 17.91
N ARG A 71 16.82 18.12 17.09
CA ARG A 71 16.19 18.36 15.80
C ARG A 71 17.24 18.27 14.71
N ASN A 72 16.80 17.94 13.49
CA ASN A 72 17.66 17.90 12.32
C ASN A 72 18.80 16.86 12.37
N ALA A 73 18.63 15.74 13.08
CA ALA A 73 19.59 14.63 13.12
C ALA A 73 19.17 13.44 12.24
N VAL A 74 20.12 12.55 11.95
CA VAL A 74 19.88 11.20 11.44
C VAL A 74 20.27 10.19 12.51
N ILE A 75 19.30 9.48 13.06
CA ILE A 75 19.46 8.57 14.19
C ILE A 75 19.38 7.13 13.68
N ALA A 76 20.45 6.35 13.83
CA ALA A 76 20.44 4.91 13.58
C ALA A 76 20.19 4.16 14.89
N CYS A 77 19.12 3.38 14.95
CA CYS A 77 18.74 2.67 16.17
C CYS A 77 19.29 1.24 16.22
N GLY A 78 19.40 0.68 17.42
CA GLY A 78 19.59 -0.75 17.64
C GLY A 78 18.40 -1.56 17.10
N GLY A 79 18.65 -2.81 16.70
CA GLY A 79 17.59 -3.68 16.14
C GLY A 79 16.49 -4.07 17.14
N GLY A 80 16.67 -3.81 18.43
CA GLY A 80 15.68 -4.12 19.48
C GLY A 80 14.86 -2.91 19.94
N VAL A 81 15.12 -1.72 19.40
CA VAL A 81 14.52 -0.46 19.87
C VAL A 81 12.98 -0.49 19.88
N ILE A 82 12.39 -1.21 18.93
CA ILE A 82 10.94 -1.35 18.73
C ILE A 82 10.23 -2.17 19.79
N ILE A 83 10.96 -2.89 20.65
CA ILE A 83 10.38 -3.79 21.65
C ILE A 83 9.68 -2.98 22.75
N LYS A 84 10.31 -1.89 23.20
CA LYS A 84 9.73 -0.97 24.19
C LYS A 84 8.91 0.11 23.49
N GLU A 85 7.63 0.18 23.79
CA GLU A 85 6.73 1.17 23.20
C GLU A 85 7.15 2.61 23.53
N ILE A 86 7.63 2.86 24.76
CA ILE A 86 8.12 4.18 25.18
C ILE A 86 9.25 4.71 24.28
N ASN A 87 10.15 3.84 23.81
CA ASN A 87 11.22 4.23 22.90
C ASN A 87 10.65 4.78 21.59
N MET A 88 9.63 4.12 21.05
CA MET A 88 9.01 4.52 19.79
C MET A 88 8.14 5.77 19.96
N GLN A 89 7.49 5.94 21.10
CA GLN A 89 6.78 7.19 21.44
C GLN A 89 7.74 8.37 21.44
N LEU A 90 8.86 8.29 22.18
CA LEU A 90 9.89 9.34 22.25
C LEU A 90 10.46 9.66 20.86
N LEU A 91 10.86 8.64 20.10
CA LEU A 91 11.42 8.83 18.75
C LEU A 91 10.41 9.45 17.76
N SER A 92 9.12 9.18 17.92
CA SER A 92 8.07 9.69 17.03
C SER A 92 7.70 11.16 17.27
N GLN A 93 8.00 11.73 18.45
CA GLN A 93 7.65 13.11 18.79
C GLN A 93 8.34 14.11 17.85
N ASN A 94 9.64 13.92 17.58
CA ASN A 94 10.43 14.80 16.71
C ASN A 94 11.08 14.05 15.53
N GLY A 95 10.65 12.81 15.25
CA GLY A 95 11.26 11.95 14.23
C GLY A 95 10.28 11.46 13.18
N ILE A 96 10.78 11.33 11.94
CA ILE A 96 10.18 10.51 10.90
C ILE A 96 10.84 9.14 10.97
N ILE A 97 10.05 8.10 11.26
CA ILE A 97 10.54 6.75 11.46
C ILE A 97 10.56 6.01 10.13
N VAL A 98 11.75 5.58 9.70
CA VAL A 98 11.95 4.87 8.44
C VAL A 98 12.42 3.45 8.71
N PHE A 99 11.62 2.48 8.29
CA PHE A 99 12.00 1.07 8.30
C PHE A 99 12.94 0.76 7.13
N MET A 100 14.18 0.42 7.48
CA MET A 100 15.18 -0.08 6.54
C MET A 100 14.98 -1.58 6.34
N SER A 101 14.30 -1.95 5.27
CA SER A 101 14.02 -3.35 4.94
C SER A 101 15.16 -3.96 4.13
N ARG A 102 15.59 -5.16 4.51
CA ARG A 102 16.58 -5.94 3.77
C ARG A 102 16.30 -7.42 4.03
N PRO A 103 16.22 -8.26 2.98
CA PRO A 103 16.01 -9.69 3.16
C PRO A 103 17.07 -10.30 4.10
N VAL A 104 16.65 -11.17 5.01
CA VAL A 104 17.55 -11.81 5.98
C VAL A 104 18.66 -12.60 5.26
N LYS A 105 18.34 -13.28 4.15
CA LYS A 105 19.33 -13.96 3.30
C LYS A 105 20.46 -13.03 2.84
N ASP A 106 20.14 -11.83 2.34
CA ASP A 106 21.12 -10.85 1.86
C ASP A 106 21.96 -10.28 3.02
N ILE A 107 21.42 -10.27 4.24
CA ILE A 107 22.15 -9.89 5.45
C ILE A 107 23.21 -10.95 5.74
N LEU A 108 22.80 -12.22 5.81
CA LEU A 108 23.67 -13.36 6.11
C LEU A 108 24.83 -13.49 5.11
N GLU A 109 24.57 -13.27 3.81
CA GLU A 109 25.60 -13.32 2.76
C GLU A 109 26.70 -12.24 2.89
N ARG A 110 26.41 -11.11 3.56
CA ARG A 110 27.38 -10.00 3.73
C ARG A 110 28.04 -9.94 5.09
N VAL A 111 27.57 -10.72 6.06
CA VAL A 111 28.29 -10.83 7.34
C VAL A 111 29.60 -11.56 7.05
N ASN A 112 30.73 -10.98 7.44
CA ASN A 112 31.98 -11.73 7.46
C ASN A 112 31.83 -12.84 8.49
N LEU A 113 31.43 -14.03 8.04
CA LEU A 113 31.10 -15.20 8.86
C LEU A 113 32.28 -15.65 9.74
N ASN A 114 33.51 -15.21 9.42
CA ASN A 114 34.71 -15.48 10.21
C ASN A 114 34.83 -14.57 11.45
N ALA A 115 34.17 -13.41 11.48
CA ALA A 115 34.22 -12.46 12.59
C ALA A 115 33.05 -12.59 13.59
N ARG A 116 32.05 -13.43 13.30
CA ARG A 116 30.85 -13.66 14.15
C ARG A 116 30.36 -15.12 14.05
N PRO A 117 31.03 -16.07 14.72
CA PRO A 117 30.77 -17.51 14.61
C PRO A 117 29.30 -17.91 14.90
N LEU A 118 28.68 -17.26 15.89
CA LEU A 118 27.30 -17.55 16.34
C LEU A 118 26.22 -17.31 15.26
N LEU A 119 26.46 -16.45 14.27
CA LEU A 119 25.52 -16.20 13.16
C LEU A 119 25.67 -17.23 12.03
N ARG A 120 26.79 -17.97 12.00
CA ARG A 120 27.06 -19.05 11.05
C ARG A 120 26.41 -20.37 11.50
N GLU A 121 26.32 -20.58 12.81
CA GLU A 121 25.77 -21.81 13.43
C GLU A 121 24.25 -21.78 13.65
N SER A 122 23.60 -20.61 13.56
CA SER A 122 22.14 -20.52 13.71
C SER A 122 21.51 -19.40 12.86
N PRO A 123 21.62 -19.41 11.52
CA PRO A 123 20.88 -18.52 10.61
C PRO A 123 19.39 -18.42 10.94
N GLU A 124 18.79 -19.52 11.41
CA GLU A 124 17.40 -19.68 11.79
C GLU A 124 16.99 -18.69 12.88
N LYS A 125 17.88 -18.40 13.85
CA LYS A 125 17.63 -17.42 14.91
C LYS A 125 17.39 -16.02 14.35
N LEU A 126 18.10 -15.63 13.28
CA LEU A 126 17.90 -14.32 12.67
C LEU A 126 16.57 -14.25 11.91
N TYR A 127 16.18 -15.34 11.25
CA TYR A 127 14.86 -15.45 10.63
C TYR A 127 13.73 -15.42 11.67
N GLU A 128 13.86 -16.15 12.77
CA GLU A 128 12.92 -16.13 13.88
C GLU A 128 12.79 -14.73 14.47
N LEU A 129 13.92 -14.10 14.80
CA LEU A 129 13.95 -12.74 15.32
C LEU A 129 13.31 -11.73 14.36
N TYR A 130 13.57 -11.88 13.06
CA TYR A 130 12.94 -11.05 12.04
C TYR A 130 11.43 -11.26 12.00
N ARG A 131 10.96 -12.51 12.01
CA ARG A 131 9.51 -12.84 12.04
C ARG A 131 8.82 -12.22 13.25
N GLN A 132 9.43 -12.31 14.43
CA GLN A 132 8.89 -11.73 15.67
C GLN A 132 8.86 -10.19 15.63
N ARG A 133 9.89 -9.54 15.07
CA ARG A 133 10.03 -8.07 15.09
C ARG A 133 9.40 -7.36 13.90
N LEU A 134 9.17 -8.03 12.78
CA LEU A 134 8.60 -7.43 11.57
C LEU A 134 7.25 -6.73 11.81
N PRO A 135 6.28 -7.31 12.53
CA PRO A 135 5.03 -6.62 12.87
C PRO A 135 5.25 -5.32 13.62
N LEU A 136 6.25 -5.27 14.53
CA LEU A 136 6.57 -4.06 15.29
C LEU A 136 7.27 -3.01 14.42
N TYR A 137 8.20 -3.39 13.54
CA TYR A 137 8.79 -2.44 12.59
C TYR A 137 7.71 -1.77 11.73
N LYS A 138 6.77 -2.56 11.23
CA LYS A 138 5.64 -2.07 10.44
C LYS A 138 4.66 -1.22 11.25
N LYS A 139 4.37 -1.60 12.49
CA LYS A 139 3.52 -0.83 13.42
C LYS A 139 4.02 0.60 13.62
N TYR A 140 5.34 0.78 13.80
CA TYR A 140 5.90 2.06 14.22
C TYR A 140 6.42 2.95 13.08
N ALA A 141 6.85 2.37 11.96
CA ALA A 141 7.40 3.13 10.85
C ALA A 141 6.35 4.03 10.17
N ASP A 142 6.81 5.15 9.65
CA ASP A 142 6.08 6.04 8.75
C ASP A 142 6.33 5.67 7.29
N PHE A 143 7.55 5.22 6.98
CA PHE A 143 7.99 4.84 5.65
C PHE A 143 8.78 3.54 5.65
N ALA A 144 8.76 2.83 4.53
CA ALA A 144 9.67 1.73 4.25
C ALA A 144 10.66 2.12 3.15
N VAL A 145 11.93 1.76 3.34
CA VAL A 145 12.96 1.88 2.30
C VAL A 145 13.69 0.55 2.18
N SER A 146 13.61 -0.05 0.99
CA SER A 146 14.35 -1.25 0.68
C SER A 146 15.82 -0.93 0.48
N ASN A 147 16.69 -1.58 1.25
CA ASN A 147 18.13 -1.55 1.07
C ASN A 147 18.62 -2.79 0.32
N LYS A 148 17.99 -3.04 -0.83
CA LYS A 148 18.35 -4.09 -1.78
C LYS A 148 18.91 -3.46 -3.05
N GLY A 149 20.03 -3.98 -3.55
CA GLY A 149 20.69 -3.49 -4.76
C GLY A 149 21.58 -2.26 -4.51
N TYR A 150 21.45 -1.24 -5.36
CA TYR A 150 22.35 -0.08 -5.38
C TYR A 150 22.09 0.88 -4.21
N PRO A 151 23.09 1.13 -3.32
CA PRO A 151 22.94 2.04 -2.19
C PRO A 151 22.51 3.47 -2.58
N ALA A 152 22.79 3.91 -3.81
CA ALA A 152 22.37 5.22 -4.32
C ALA A 152 20.83 5.35 -4.37
N LYS A 153 20.11 4.27 -4.68
CA LYS A 153 18.63 4.26 -4.70
C LYS A 153 18.07 4.45 -3.29
N THR A 154 18.56 3.65 -2.34
CA THR A 154 18.22 3.77 -0.91
C THR A 154 18.48 5.19 -0.39
N LEU A 155 19.67 5.74 -0.69
CA LEU A 155 20.05 7.09 -0.28
C LEU A 155 19.13 8.15 -0.89
N SER A 156 18.74 7.99 -2.16
CA SER A 156 17.81 8.90 -2.83
C SER A 156 16.42 8.87 -2.18
N GLN A 157 15.91 7.70 -1.80
CA GLN A 157 14.61 7.58 -1.13
C GLN A 157 14.64 8.23 0.26
N LEU A 158 15.66 7.93 1.06
CA LEU A 158 15.88 8.57 2.35
C LEU A 158 16.00 10.09 2.24
N SER A 159 16.70 10.57 1.21
CA SER A 159 16.84 12.00 0.95
C SER A 159 15.53 12.67 0.52
N ARG A 160 14.61 11.94 -0.12
CA ARG A 160 13.26 12.45 -0.44
C ARG A 160 12.44 12.61 0.84
N ILE A 161 12.39 11.57 1.67
CA ILE A 161 11.66 11.58 2.95
C ILE A 161 12.14 12.76 3.81
N ALA A 162 13.45 12.94 3.93
CA ALA A 162 14.06 14.01 4.73
C ALA A 162 13.73 15.44 4.27
N LYS A 163 13.20 15.60 3.05
CA LYS A 163 12.87 16.88 2.44
C LYS A 163 11.36 17.14 2.40
N PHE A 164 10.49 16.20 2.80
CA PHE A 164 9.04 16.43 2.74
C PHE A 164 8.61 17.65 3.56
N GLU A 165 9.16 17.84 4.76
CA GLU A 165 8.82 18.99 5.62
C GLU A 165 9.20 20.37 5.06
N GLN A 166 9.96 20.41 3.96
CA GLN A 166 10.33 21.63 3.26
C GLN A 166 9.55 21.80 1.96
N ARG A 167 8.80 20.78 1.55
CA ARG A 167 8.08 20.74 0.29
C ARG A 167 6.63 21.11 0.49
N GLU A 168 6.12 21.81 -0.51
CA GLU A 168 4.70 22.03 -0.73
C GLU A 168 4.30 21.05 -1.84
N MET A 169 3.13 20.43 -1.69
CA MET A 169 2.60 19.47 -2.65
C MET A 169 1.14 19.79 -2.90
N GLN A 170 0.75 19.84 -4.17
CA GLN A 170 -0.65 20.01 -4.56
C GLN A 170 -1.07 18.88 -5.50
N LEU A 171 -2.00 18.07 -5.03
CA LEU A 171 -2.61 16.96 -5.74
C LEU A 171 -4.10 17.22 -5.95
N ALA A 172 -4.70 16.53 -6.91
CA ALA A 172 -6.13 16.60 -7.16
C ALA A 172 -6.71 15.22 -7.50
N VAL A 173 -8.03 15.11 -7.41
CA VAL A 173 -8.80 14.07 -8.09
C VAL A 173 -9.77 14.73 -9.06
N ILE A 174 -9.79 14.28 -10.31
CA ILE A 174 -10.71 14.77 -11.35
C ILE A 174 -11.80 13.77 -11.68
N GLY A 175 -12.99 14.28 -11.99
CA GLY A 175 -14.14 13.49 -12.44
C GLY A 175 -15.39 14.35 -12.61
N ASP A 176 -16.46 13.72 -13.08
CA ASP A 176 -17.79 14.33 -13.12
C ASP A 176 -18.89 13.25 -12.92
N PRO A 177 -19.66 13.30 -11.82
CA PRO A 177 -19.50 14.17 -10.64
C PRO A 177 -18.30 13.75 -9.77
N ILE A 178 -17.81 14.65 -8.90
CA ILE A 178 -16.61 14.38 -8.05
C ILE A 178 -16.80 14.57 -6.55
N ASP A 179 -17.87 15.23 -6.11
CA ASP A 179 -18.02 15.69 -4.71
C ASP A 179 -17.99 14.56 -3.69
N HIS A 180 -18.44 13.36 -4.07
CA HIS A 180 -18.50 12.17 -3.24
C HIS A 180 -17.15 11.44 -3.10
N SER A 181 -16.09 11.86 -3.80
CA SER A 181 -14.81 11.17 -3.77
C SER A 181 -14.20 11.20 -2.37
N LEU A 182 -13.77 10.06 -1.84
CA LEU A 182 -13.08 9.98 -0.55
C LEU A 182 -11.55 10.14 -0.68
N SER A 183 -11.02 10.41 -1.88
CA SER A 183 -9.57 10.54 -2.09
C SER A 183 -8.90 11.56 -1.17
N PRO A 184 -9.44 12.80 -0.96
CA PRO A 184 -8.84 13.73 0.01
C PRO A 184 -8.80 13.16 1.43
N ASP A 185 -9.87 12.47 1.84
CA ASP A 185 -10.01 11.84 3.15
C ASP A 185 -9.08 10.63 3.36
N ILE A 186 -8.40 10.18 2.31
CA ILE A 186 -7.41 9.10 2.34
C ILE A 186 -5.99 9.69 2.25
N HIS A 187 -5.70 10.47 1.21
CA HIS A 187 -4.35 10.97 0.96
C HIS A 187 -3.87 11.93 2.05
N ILE A 188 -4.73 12.86 2.50
CA ILE A 188 -4.36 13.86 3.51
C ILE A 188 -3.89 13.20 4.82
N PRO A 189 -4.66 12.31 5.48
CA PRO A 189 -4.19 11.65 6.70
C PRO A 189 -3.03 10.67 6.46
N ALA A 190 -2.91 10.08 5.26
CA ALA A 190 -1.84 9.14 4.94
C ALA A 190 -0.46 9.80 4.92
N ILE A 191 -0.33 10.94 4.23
CA ILE A 191 0.98 11.54 3.94
C ILE A 191 1.08 13.04 4.30
N GLY A 192 -0.04 13.77 4.35
CA GLY A 192 -0.05 15.21 4.58
C GLY A 192 0.80 15.70 5.77
N PRO A 193 0.77 15.05 6.95
CA PRO A 193 1.55 15.46 8.12
C PRO A 193 3.08 15.46 7.95
N PHE A 194 3.62 14.94 6.85
CA PHE A 194 5.05 14.93 6.58
C PHE A 194 5.51 16.12 5.72
N PHE A 195 4.60 16.92 5.18
CA PHE A 195 4.89 18.04 4.29
C PHE A 195 4.83 19.40 4.98
N LYS A 196 5.46 20.42 4.38
CA LYS A 196 5.29 21.82 4.81
C LYS A 196 3.84 22.27 4.55
N SER A 197 3.35 21.96 3.35
CA SER A 197 1.97 22.16 2.92
C SER A 197 1.59 20.99 2.02
N PHE A 198 0.40 20.43 2.24
CA PHE A 198 -0.13 19.34 1.44
C PHE A 198 -1.60 19.61 1.14
N VAL A 199 -1.90 19.82 -0.14
CA VAL A 199 -3.25 20.04 -0.62
C VAL A 199 -3.65 18.85 -1.48
N TYR A 200 -4.84 18.31 -1.21
CA TYR A 200 -5.47 17.34 -2.08
C TYR A 200 -6.91 17.78 -2.32
N GLU A 201 -7.23 18.21 -3.55
CA GLU A 201 -8.53 18.78 -3.87
C GLU A 201 -9.40 17.87 -4.77
N ARG A 202 -10.72 18.06 -4.68
CA ARG A 202 -11.67 17.52 -5.65
C ARG A 202 -11.83 18.57 -6.74
N ARG A 203 -11.60 18.20 -8.00
CA ARG A 203 -11.74 19.11 -9.13
C ARG A 203 -12.74 18.54 -10.12
N ARG A 204 -13.90 19.17 -10.20
CA ARG A 204 -14.90 18.81 -11.22
C ARG A 204 -14.36 19.22 -12.59
N VAL A 205 -14.28 18.26 -13.50
CA VAL A 205 -13.88 18.48 -14.89
C VAL A 205 -14.92 17.77 -15.74
N VAL A 206 -15.65 18.49 -16.57
CA VAL A 206 -16.61 17.88 -17.52
C VAL A 206 -15.84 17.31 -18.72
N PRO A 207 -16.38 16.31 -19.45
CA PRO A 207 -15.68 15.67 -20.58
C PRO A 207 -15.11 16.64 -21.61
N GLU A 208 -15.83 17.72 -21.91
CA GLU A 208 -15.47 18.73 -22.91
C GLU A 208 -14.23 19.55 -22.48
N ASP A 209 -14.03 19.70 -21.17
CA ASP A 209 -12.93 20.48 -20.59
C ASP A 209 -11.68 19.64 -20.30
N LEU A 210 -11.74 18.31 -20.46
CA LEU A 210 -10.65 17.42 -20.07
C LEU A 210 -9.32 17.80 -20.75
N SER A 211 -9.33 18.01 -22.07
CA SER A 211 -8.12 18.37 -22.82
C SER A 211 -7.54 19.72 -22.40
N ARG A 212 -8.42 20.71 -22.17
CA ARG A 212 -8.03 22.04 -21.67
C ARG A 212 -7.40 21.94 -20.29
N TRP A 213 -8.00 21.17 -19.40
CA TRP A 213 -7.52 20.99 -18.03
C TRP A 213 -6.16 20.28 -18.00
N VAL A 214 -5.99 19.19 -18.76
CA VAL A 214 -4.70 18.46 -18.85
C VAL A 214 -3.59 19.39 -19.37
N THR A 215 -3.91 20.27 -20.33
CA THR A 215 -2.96 21.27 -20.83
C THR A 215 -2.53 22.25 -19.72
N GLN A 216 -3.45 22.70 -18.87
CA GLN A 216 -3.15 23.61 -17.76
C GLN A 216 -2.26 22.97 -16.69
N VAL A 217 -2.48 21.70 -16.36
CA VAL A 217 -1.73 20.96 -15.32
C VAL A 217 -0.24 20.82 -15.63
N ARG A 218 0.13 20.94 -16.91
CA ARG A 218 1.55 20.95 -17.33
C ARG A 218 2.30 22.17 -16.75
N GLY A 219 1.59 23.26 -16.44
CA GLY A 219 2.12 24.43 -15.75
C GLY A 219 2.36 24.21 -14.24
N PRO A 220 2.68 25.27 -13.48
CA PRO A 220 2.80 25.19 -12.02
C PRO A 220 1.44 24.91 -11.35
N GLY A 221 1.46 24.36 -10.14
CA GLY A 221 0.27 24.27 -9.27
C GLY A 221 -0.31 22.87 -9.05
N ILE A 222 -0.16 21.89 -9.94
CA ILE A 222 -0.62 20.51 -9.67
C ILE A 222 0.50 19.51 -9.96
N ASP A 223 1.00 18.83 -8.94
CA ASP A 223 2.14 17.90 -8.99
C ASP A 223 1.76 16.48 -9.46
N GLY A 224 0.47 16.17 -9.44
CA GLY A 224 -0.10 14.89 -9.84
C GLY A 224 -1.59 14.87 -9.55
N PHE A 225 -2.30 13.91 -10.12
CA PHE A 225 -3.73 13.80 -9.89
C PHE A 225 -4.27 12.40 -10.16
N ASN A 226 -5.32 12.05 -9.42
CA ASN A 226 -6.11 10.87 -9.68
C ASN A 226 -7.25 11.19 -10.66
N VAL A 227 -7.66 10.17 -11.41
CA VAL A 227 -8.68 10.27 -12.45
C VAL A 227 -9.78 9.26 -12.12
N THR A 228 -11.03 9.74 -12.06
CA THR A 228 -12.20 8.87 -11.93
C THR A 228 -13.12 9.03 -13.14
N MET A 229 -14.28 8.35 -13.10
CA MET A 229 -15.31 8.46 -14.12
C MET A 229 -15.65 9.92 -14.42
N PRO A 230 -15.86 10.30 -15.71
CA PRO A 230 -15.81 9.45 -16.92
C PRO A 230 -14.45 9.42 -17.63
N HIS A 231 -13.39 9.97 -17.03
CA HIS A 231 -12.17 10.34 -17.76
C HIS A 231 -11.11 9.25 -17.90
N LYS A 232 -11.27 8.11 -17.22
CA LYS A 232 -10.20 7.10 -17.13
C LYS A 232 -9.73 6.56 -18.49
N GLU A 233 -10.62 6.49 -19.48
CA GLU A 233 -10.29 6.08 -20.86
C GLU A 233 -9.93 7.31 -21.70
N ALA A 234 -10.71 8.39 -21.61
CA ALA A 234 -10.55 9.60 -22.42
C ALA A 234 -9.23 10.36 -22.18
N ILE A 235 -8.58 10.14 -21.03
CA ILE A 235 -7.32 10.82 -20.71
C ILE A 235 -6.11 10.21 -21.42
N LEU A 236 -6.15 8.93 -21.82
CA LEU A 236 -5.02 8.21 -22.44
C LEU A 236 -4.32 9.01 -23.55
N PRO A 237 -5.01 9.52 -24.59
CA PRO A 237 -4.35 10.23 -25.68
C PRO A 237 -3.74 11.58 -25.28
N LEU A 238 -3.98 12.07 -24.06
CA LEU A 238 -3.51 13.37 -23.57
C LEU A 238 -2.21 13.26 -22.73
N LEU A 239 -1.77 12.03 -22.44
CA LEU A 239 -0.60 11.75 -21.61
C LEU A 239 0.65 11.52 -22.47
N ASP A 240 1.81 11.83 -21.91
CA ASP A 240 3.08 11.67 -22.64
C ASP A 240 3.60 10.24 -22.59
N LEU A 241 3.34 9.55 -21.48
CA LEU A 241 3.79 8.19 -21.20
C LEU A 241 2.70 7.46 -20.44
N ILE A 242 2.46 6.20 -20.80
CA ILE A 242 1.49 5.32 -20.14
C ILE A 242 2.23 4.06 -19.72
N ASP A 243 2.02 3.62 -18.48
CA ASP A 243 2.56 2.35 -17.99
C ASP A 243 1.96 1.17 -18.75
N LYS A 244 2.75 0.10 -18.93
CA LYS A 244 2.35 -1.09 -19.70
C LYS A 244 1.04 -1.71 -19.19
N GLU A 245 0.82 -1.75 -17.87
CA GLU A 245 -0.43 -2.30 -17.33
C GLU A 245 -1.62 -1.39 -17.65
N ALA A 246 -1.45 -0.07 -17.54
CA ALA A 246 -2.50 0.90 -17.84
C ALA A 246 -2.85 0.94 -19.33
N GLU A 247 -1.85 0.82 -20.21
CA GLU A 247 -2.01 0.70 -21.66
C GLU A 247 -2.74 -0.60 -22.02
N ALA A 248 -2.29 -1.73 -21.49
CA ALA A 248 -2.94 -3.01 -21.70
C ALA A 248 -4.39 -3.00 -21.21
N LEU A 249 -4.68 -2.30 -20.11
CA LEU A 249 -6.04 -2.14 -19.59
C LEU A 249 -6.89 -1.20 -20.45
N GLY A 250 -6.28 -0.16 -21.03
CA GLY A 250 -6.98 0.94 -21.69
C GLY A 250 -7.63 1.89 -20.68
N SER A 251 -7.00 2.10 -19.52
CA SER A 251 -7.57 2.92 -18.45
C SER A 251 -6.50 3.46 -17.51
N VAL A 252 -6.52 4.77 -17.22
CA VAL A 252 -5.63 5.45 -16.28
C VAL A 252 -6.44 6.04 -15.12
N ASN A 253 -6.02 5.79 -13.88
CA ASN A 253 -6.63 6.37 -12.67
C ASN A 253 -5.65 7.27 -11.88
N THR A 254 -4.38 7.32 -12.27
CA THR A 254 -3.30 8.02 -11.54
C THR A 254 -2.34 8.65 -12.54
N VAL A 255 -2.07 9.95 -12.43
CA VAL A 255 -1.17 10.70 -13.31
C VAL A 255 -0.10 11.42 -12.49
N VAL A 256 1.16 11.09 -12.73
CA VAL A 256 2.32 11.73 -12.08
C VAL A 256 2.92 12.79 -13.00
N LYS A 257 3.11 14.02 -12.50
CA LYS A 257 3.84 15.06 -13.23
C LYS A 257 5.32 15.01 -12.88
N LYS A 258 6.17 14.74 -13.87
CA LYS A 258 7.62 14.65 -13.69
C LYS A 258 8.37 15.30 -14.83
N GLY A 259 9.12 16.37 -14.53
CA GLY A 259 9.91 17.10 -15.54
C GLY A 259 9.03 17.67 -16.65
N GLY A 260 7.86 18.22 -16.31
CA GLY A 260 6.88 18.75 -17.26
C GLY A 260 6.08 17.70 -18.05
N LYS A 261 6.40 16.41 -17.90
CA LYS A 261 5.68 15.31 -18.54
C LYS A 261 4.66 14.67 -17.61
N LEU A 262 3.57 14.17 -18.19
CA LEU A 262 2.48 13.46 -17.52
C LEU A 262 2.59 11.96 -17.79
N TRP A 263 2.73 11.19 -16.71
CA TRP A 263 2.87 9.73 -16.74
C TRP A 263 1.61 9.08 -16.18
N GLY A 264 0.92 8.28 -17.00
CA GLY A 264 -0.32 7.59 -16.64
C GLY A 264 -0.10 6.19 -16.08
N TYR A 265 -0.81 5.87 -15.00
CA TYR A 265 -0.79 4.58 -14.32
C TYR A 265 -2.22 4.13 -13.99
N ASN A 266 -2.37 2.84 -13.73
CA ASN A 266 -3.59 2.29 -13.14
C ASN A 266 -3.25 1.58 -11.82
N THR A 267 -3.78 2.08 -10.71
CA THR A 267 -3.54 1.55 -9.36
C THR A 267 -4.72 0.75 -8.83
N ASP A 268 -5.87 0.73 -9.50
CA ASP A 268 -7.08 0.04 -9.03
C ASP A 268 -6.82 -1.47 -8.86
N GLY A 269 -6.27 -2.11 -9.89
CA GLY A 269 -5.99 -3.56 -9.86
C GLY A 269 -4.98 -3.92 -8.77
N GLU A 270 -3.89 -3.16 -8.66
CA GLU A 270 -2.87 -3.40 -7.63
C GLU A 270 -3.41 -3.13 -6.22
N GLY A 271 -4.27 -2.12 -6.05
CA GLY A 271 -4.92 -1.83 -4.78
C GLY A 271 -5.84 -2.97 -4.34
N PHE A 272 -6.64 -3.52 -5.26
CA PHE A 272 -7.47 -4.69 -4.94
C PHE A 272 -6.62 -5.89 -4.56
N PHE A 273 -5.56 -6.18 -5.32
CA PHE A 273 -4.65 -7.28 -5.05
C PHE A 273 -4.00 -7.16 -3.66
N LYS A 274 -3.50 -5.98 -3.30
CA LYS A 274 -2.94 -5.75 -1.96
C LYS A 274 -3.98 -5.93 -0.84
N ALA A 275 -5.21 -5.48 -1.07
CA ALA A 275 -6.29 -5.68 -0.11
C ALA A 275 -6.58 -7.18 0.11
N LEU A 276 -6.50 -8.01 -0.94
CA LEU A 276 -6.57 -9.47 -0.84
C LEU A 276 -5.38 -10.07 -0.08
N GLU A 277 -4.15 -9.64 -0.38
CA GLU A 277 -2.94 -10.14 0.31
C GLU A 277 -3.03 -9.88 1.83
N HIS A 278 -3.61 -8.75 2.23
CA HIS A 278 -3.83 -8.44 3.64
C HIS A 278 -4.88 -9.34 4.32
N MET A 279 -5.77 -9.97 3.54
CA MET A 279 -6.66 -11.03 4.00
C MET A 279 -6.00 -12.41 4.00
N GLY A 280 -4.71 -12.51 3.63
CA GLY A 280 -4.03 -13.78 3.46
C GLY A 280 -4.48 -14.55 2.21
N GLU A 281 -5.07 -13.86 1.24
CA GLU A 281 -5.49 -14.42 -0.04
C GLU A 281 -4.54 -14.02 -1.17
N ASP A 282 -4.54 -14.81 -2.22
CA ASP A 282 -3.83 -14.55 -3.47
C ASP A 282 -4.68 -15.07 -4.64
N PHE A 283 -4.39 -14.59 -5.84
CA PHE A 283 -4.96 -15.14 -7.08
C PHE A 283 -4.24 -16.38 -7.57
N LYS A 284 -2.99 -16.58 -7.18
CA LYS A 284 -2.18 -17.68 -7.69
C LYS A 284 -2.86 -19.04 -7.54
N ASP A 285 -2.94 -19.78 -8.65
CA ASP A 285 -3.54 -21.11 -8.74
C ASP A 285 -5.00 -21.17 -8.24
N SER A 286 -5.72 -20.05 -8.24
CA SER A 286 -7.10 -19.95 -7.77
C SER A 286 -8.11 -19.89 -8.93
N ALA A 287 -9.36 -20.27 -8.65
CA ALA A 287 -10.51 -19.94 -9.50
C ALA A 287 -11.20 -18.69 -8.93
N VAL A 288 -11.51 -17.72 -9.79
CA VAL A 288 -12.08 -16.42 -9.40
C VAL A 288 -13.37 -16.16 -10.16
N THR A 289 -14.45 -15.86 -9.45
CA THR A 289 -15.70 -15.39 -10.07
C THR A 289 -15.79 -13.87 -10.00
N ILE A 290 -16.14 -13.23 -11.12
CA ILE A 290 -16.35 -11.78 -11.22
C ILE A 290 -17.78 -11.55 -11.70
N LEU A 291 -18.58 -10.87 -10.86
CA LEU A 291 -19.93 -10.46 -11.18
C LEU A 291 -19.87 -9.08 -11.86
N GLY A 292 -20.28 -9.01 -13.12
CA GLY A 292 -20.25 -7.80 -13.95
C GLY A 292 -19.27 -7.86 -15.11
N SER A 293 -19.39 -6.90 -16.04
CA SER A 293 -18.53 -6.76 -17.23
C SER A 293 -18.19 -5.29 -17.54
N GLY A 294 -18.22 -4.44 -16.52
CA GLY A 294 -17.82 -3.02 -16.61
C GLY A 294 -16.31 -2.82 -16.49
N GLY A 295 -15.85 -1.56 -16.49
CA GLY A 295 -14.41 -1.24 -16.43
C GLY A 295 -13.68 -1.86 -15.23
N ALA A 296 -14.31 -1.86 -14.06
CA ALA A 296 -13.76 -2.53 -12.87
C ALA A 296 -13.60 -4.05 -13.07
N ALA A 297 -14.54 -4.71 -13.75
CA ALA A 297 -14.44 -6.13 -14.08
C ALA A 297 -13.22 -6.41 -14.99
N VAL A 298 -12.97 -5.55 -15.98
CA VAL A 298 -11.79 -5.65 -16.86
C VAL A 298 -10.51 -5.55 -16.02
N THR A 299 -10.42 -4.54 -15.15
CA THR A 299 -9.24 -4.31 -14.30
C THR A 299 -8.94 -5.52 -13.40
N ILE A 300 -9.96 -6.01 -12.70
CA ILE A 300 -9.81 -7.15 -11.80
C ILE A 300 -9.49 -8.44 -12.56
N ALA A 301 -10.16 -8.71 -13.68
CA ALA A 301 -9.87 -9.89 -14.50
C ALA A 301 -8.43 -9.89 -15.02
N MET A 302 -7.97 -8.75 -15.54
CA MET A 302 -6.60 -8.58 -16.02
C MET A 302 -5.57 -8.76 -14.89
N LYS A 303 -5.83 -8.18 -13.71
CA LYS A 303 -4.93 -8.32 -12.56
C LYS A 303 -4.91 -9.75 -12.01
N ALA A 304 -6.06 -10.41 -11.92
CA ALA A 304 -6.17 -11.80 -11.46
C ALA A 304 -5.39 -12.75 -12.37
N ALA A 305 -5.57 -12.65 -13.69
CA ALA A 305 -4.82 -13.44 -14.66
C ALA A 305 -3.31 -13.14 -14.59
N ALA A 306 -2.91 -11.86 -14.51
CA ALA A 306 -1.50 -11.46 -14.39
C ALA A 306 -0.81 -11.98 -13.11
N LYS A 307 -1.58 -12.21 -12.03
CA LYS A 307 -1.11 -12.76 -10.76
C LYS A 307 -1.24 -14.29 -10.69
N GLY A 308 -1.61 -14.95 -11.79
CA GLY A 308 -1.59 -16.41 -11.92
C GLY A 308 -2.89 -17.09 -11.51
N ALA A 309 -4.04 -16.44 -11.64
CA ALA A 309 -5.33 -17.13 -11.54
C ALA A 309 -5.40 -18.26 -12.57
N ARG A 310 -5.81 -19.45 -12.13
CA ARG A 310 -5.97 -20.63 -13.00
C ARG A 310 -7.18 -20.46 -13.91
N GLU A 311 -8.30 -20.01 -13.34
CA GLU A 311 -9.59 -19.91 -14.03
C GLU A 311 -10.36 -18.65 -13.59
N LEU A 312 -11.00 -17.98 -14.55
CA LEU A 312 -11.91 -16.87 -14.32
C LEU A 312 -13.33 -17.24 -14.77
N HIS A 313 -14.32 -16.87 -13.96
CA HIS A 313 -15.74 -17.02 -14.26
C HIS A 313 -16.37 -15.62 -14.33
N LEU A 314 -16.72 -15.15 -15.53
CA LEU A 314 -17.41 -13.87 -15.69
C LEU A 314 -18.92 -14.11 -15.74
N VAL A 315 -19.63 -13.49 -14.80
CA VAL A 315 -21.08 -13.58 -14.64
C VAL A 315 -21.66 -12.22 -14.98
N ALA A 316 -22.26 -12.06 -16.16
CA ALA A 316 -22.67 -10.75 -16.64
C ALA A 316 -23.92 -10.77 -17.54
N ARG A 317 -24.71 -9.68 -17.48
CA ARG A 317 -25.88 -9.48 -18.35
C ARG A 317 -25.48 -9.23 -19.80
N ASN A 318 -24.46 -8.39 -20.01
CA ASN A 318 -23.93 -8.10 -21.33
C ASN A 318 -22.87 -9.15 -21.70
N ARG A 319 -23.32 -10.19 -22.42
CA ARG A 319 -22.49 -11.30 -22.88
C ARG A 319 -21.36 -10.86 -23.82
N ASP A 320 -21.61 -9.92 -24.72
CA ASP A 320 -20.59 -9.47 -25.68
C ASP A 320 -19.41 -8.77 -24.99
N LYS A 321 -19.70 -7.90 -24.01
CA LYS A 321 -18.65 -7.27 -23.20
C LYS A 321 -17.86 -8.30 -22.41
N ALA A 322 -18.54 -9.24 -21.76
CA ALA A 322 -17.86 -10.30 -21.01
C ALA A 322 -17.01 -11.19 -21.91
N HIS A 323 -17.50 -11.52 -23.11
CA HIS A 323 -16.76 -12.29 -24.10
C HIS A 323 -15.48 -11.60 -24.54
N LYS A 324 -15.53 -10.28 -24.79
CA LYS A 324 -14.33 -9.49 -25.10
C LYS A 324 -13.30 -9.52 -23.97
N ILE A 325 -13.74 -9.50 -22.71
CA ILE A 325 -12.82 -9.65 -21.57
C ILE A 325 -12.17 -11.04 -21.61
N CYS A 326 -12.95 -12.11 -21.76
CA CYS A 326 -12.37 -13.46 -21.81
C CYS A 326 -11.40 -13.66 -22.97
N GLN A 327 -11.75 -13.20 -24.18
CA GLN A 327 -10.84 -13.23 -25.34
C GLN A 327 -9.52 -12.52 -25.06
N LYS A 328 -9.58 -11.36 -24.39
CA LYS A 328 -8.39 -10.60 -24.00
C LYS A 328 -7.54 -11.37 -22.99
N ILE A 329 -8.15 -12.00 -21.99
CA ILE A 329 -7.44 -12.78 -20.98
C ILE A 329 -6.72 -13.98 -21.61
N VAL A 330 -7.43 -14.84 -22.34
CA VAL A 330 -6.85 -16.07 -22.92
C VAL A 330 -5.78 -15.78 -23.98
N ARG A 331 -5.81 -14.60 -24.59
CA ARG A 331 -4.78 -14.16 -25.54
C ARG A 331 -3.46 -13.75 -24.86
N ILE A 332 -3.54 -13.21 -23.64
CA ILE A 332 -2.39 -12.60 -22.95
C ILE A 332 -1.82 -13.54 -21.88
N TYR A 333 -2.67 -14.35 -21.25
CA TYR A 333 -2.33 -15.14 -20.08
C TYR A 333 -2.76 -16.60 -20.26
N ASP A 334 -2.04 -17.52 -19.61
CA ASP A 334 -2.43 -18.92 -19.48
C ASP A 334 -3.48 -19.10 -18.37
N THR A 335 -4.63 -18.45 -18.56
CA THR A 335 -5.75 -18.45 -17.63
C THR A 335 -7.02 -18.80 -18.40
N LYS A 336 -7.72 -19.85 -17.98
CA LYS A 336 -9.02 -20.19 -18.59
C LYS A 336 -10.04 -19.12 -18.23
N CYS A 337 -10.92 -18.75 -19.16
CA CYS A 337 -11.98 -17.79 -18.91
C CYS A 337 -13.33 -18.32 -19.39
N HIS A 338 -14.27 -18.42 -18.47
CA HIS A 338 -15.60 -18.98 -18.67
C HIS A 338 -16.66 -17.88 -18.54
N LEU A 339 -17.64 -17.91 -19.42
CA LEU A 339 -18.76 -16.96 -19.41
C LEU A 339 -20.01 -17.65 -18.88
N HIS A 340 -20.70 -16.97 -17.98
CA HIS A 340 -21.93 -17.45 -17.36
C HIS A 340 -23.03 -16.38 -17.51
N PRO A 341 -24.29 -16.80 -17.73
CA PRO A 341 -25.41 -15.86 -17.66
C PRO A 341 -25.51 -15.23 -16.27
N PHE A 342 -26.10 -14.04 -16.19
CA PHE A 342 -26.22 -13.34 -14.92
C PHE A 342 -27.27 -13.99 -14.02
N LEU A 343 -26.79 -14.79 -13.06
CA LEU A 343 -27.53 -15.27 -11.90
C LEU A 343 -28.90 -15.92 -12.22
N ASP A 344 -28.96 -16.71 -13.29
CA ASP A 344 -30.16 -17.49 -13.61
C ASP A 344 -30.37 -18.64 -12.59
N SER A 345 -31.61 -18.77 -12.12
CA SER A 345 -32.01 -19.73 -11.08
C SER A 345 -32.00 -21.18 -11.59
N GLU A 346 -32.05 -21.40 -12.91
CA GLU A 346 -32.24 -22.72 -13.52
C GLU A 346 -30.95 -23.47 -13.88
N GLU A 347 -29.77 -22.84 -13.85
CA GLU A 347 -28.50 -23.56 -14.01
C GLU A 347 -28.16 -24.37 -12.74
N LYS A 348 -28.90 -25.47 -12.55
CA LYS A 348 -28.65 -26.52 -11.57
C LYS A 348 -27.44 -27.34 -12.04
N GLY A 349 -26.22 -26.95 -11.64
CA GLY A 349 -25.06 -27.82 -11.85
C GLY A 349 -23.68 -27.21 -11.64
N ASN A 350 -23.51 -25.90 -11.82
CA ASN A 350 -22.18 -25.29 -11.77
C ASN A 350 -21.90 -24.69 -10.40
N GLN A 351 -21.26 -25.46 -9.52
CA GLN A 351 -20.45 -24.86 -8.45
C GLN A 351 -19.27 -24.16 -9.12
N TRP A 352 -19.12 -22.85 -8.93
CA TRP A 352 -18.02 -22.10 -9.54
C TRP A 352 -16.63 -22.53 -9.05
N GLY A 353 -16.56 -23.35 -7.98
CA GLY A 353 -15.30 -23.80 -7.38
C GLY A 353 -14.36 -22.65 -6.97
N SER A 354 -14.89 -21.44 -6.90
CA SER A 354 -14.10 -20.21 -6.85
C SER A 354 -13.66 -19.92 -5.42
N ARG A 355 -12.38 -19.65 -5.24
CA ARG A 355 -11.82 -19.24 -3.95
C ARG A 355 -12.17 -17.80 -3.61
N ILE A 356 -12.39 -16.98 -4.64
CA ILE A 356 -12.66 -15.55 -4.55
C ILE A 356 -13.84 -15.21 -5.47
N ILE A 357 -14.84 -14.52 -4.94
CA ILE A 357 -16.02 -14.05 -5.69
C ILE A 357 -16.10 -12.54 -5.52
N ILE A 358 -16.17 -11.81 -6.64
CA ILE A 358 -15.98 -10.37 -6.66
C ILE A 358 -17.17 -9.68 -7.31
N ASN A 359 -17.93 -8.90 -6.55
CA ASN A 359 -18.93 -7.99 -7.09
C ASN A 359 -18.26 -6.76 -7.70
N THR A 360 -18.41 -6.59 -9.01
CA THR A 360 -17.99 -5.39 -9.76
C THR A 360 -19.18 -4.66 -10.39
N THR A 361 -20.40 -5.08 -10.03
CA THR A 361 -21.65 -4.43 -10.44
C THR A 361 -21.96 -3.24 -9.53
N PRO A 362 -22.85 -2.32 -9.95
CA PRO A 362 -23.32 -1.25 -9.08
C PRO A 362 -24.43 -1.70 -8.10
N LEU A 363 -24.80 -2.98 -8.06
CA LEU A 363 -25.89 -3.48 -7.20
C LEU A 363 -25.46 -3.43 -5.73
N GLY A 364 -26.28 -2.78 -4.90
CA GLY A 364 -25.98 -2.50 -3.50
C GLY A 364 -25.28 -1.15 -3.24
N MET A 365 -24.93 -0.40 -4.29
CA MET A 365 -24.29 0.91 -4.16
C MET A 365 -25.30 1.99 -3.76
N LYS A 366 -24.89 2.88 -2.84
CA LYS A 366 -25.72 4.02 -2.43
C LYS A 366 -26.11 4.89 -3.63
N GLY A 367 -27.40 5.20 -3.75
CA GLY A 367 -27.96 5.97 -4.88
C GLY A 367 -28.37 5.13 -6.09
N VAL A 368 -28.04 3.84 -6.12
CA VAL A 368 -28.56 2.90 -7.12
C VAL A 368 -29.86 2.29 -6.60
N LYS A 369 -30.95 2.43 -7.37
CA LYS A 369 -32.29 1.98 -6.95
C LYS A 369 -32.46 0.46 -6.95
N GLN A 370 -31.68 -0.25 -7.76
CA GLN A 370 -31.78 -1.70 -7.95
C GLN A 370 -30.67 -2.40 -7.20
N ASP A 371 -31.02 -3.52 -6.57
CA ASP A 371 -30.07 -4.43 -5.92
C ASP A 371 -30.18 -5.83 -6.55
N PHE A 372 -29.43 -6.81 -6.05
CA PHE A 372 -29.57 -8.21 -6.43
C PHE A 372 -31.01 -8.68 -6.21
N PRO A 373 -31.66 -9.32 -7.22
CA PRO A 373 -33.04 -9.78 -7.10
C PRO A 373 -33.19 -10.95 -6.12
N SER A 374 -32.12 -11.74 -5.94
CA SER A 374 -32.00 -12.84 -5.01
C SER A 374 -30.52 -13.10 -4.72
N PHE A 375 -30.24 -13.71 -3.57
CA PHE A 375 -28.92 -14.20 -3.18
C PHE A 375 -28.80 -15.73 -3.19
N ASP A 376 -29.76 -16.45 -3.79
CA ASP A 376 -29.77 -17.92 -3.84
C ASP A 376 -28.56 -18.50 -4.57
N PHE A 377 -27.98 -17.74 -5.50
CA PHE A 377 -26.74 -18.12 -6.18
C PHE A 377 -25.57 -18.31 -5.20
N MET A 378 -25.60 -17.67 -4.01
CA MET A 378 -24.58 -17.85 -2.98
C MET A 378 -24.58 -19.27 -2.41
N ASN A 379 -25.67 -20.04 -2.57
CA ASN A 379 -25.70 -21.45 -2.19
C ASN A 379 -24.72 -22.31 -3.02
N ARG A 380 -24.21 -21.78 -4.14
CA ARG A 380 -23.19 -22.41 -4.99
C ARG A 380 -21.75 -22.07 -4.56
N ILE A 381 -21.57 -21.18 -3.57
CA ILE A 381 -20.28 -20.68 -3.10
C ILE A 381 -19.79 -21.57 -1.94
N GLY A 382 -18.54 -22.05 -2.05
CA GLY A 382 -17.93 -22.87 -1.00
C GLY A 382 -17.69 -22.06 0.27
N LYS A 383 -17.79 -22.69 1.45
CA LYS A 383 -17.66 -22.03 2.76
C LYS A 383 -16.30 -21.36 2.98
N ASP A 384 -15.25 -21.87 2.34
CA ASP A 384 -13.89 -21.31 2.44
C ASP A 384 -13.63 -20.17 1.45
N SER A 385 -14.65 -19.71 0.72
CA SER A 385 -14.51 -18.63 -0.26
C SER A 385 -14.47 -17.26 0.39
N LEU A 386 -13.79 -16.31 -0.26
CA LEU A 386 -13.83 -14.89 0.08
C LEU A 386 -14.81 -14.16 -0.84
N LEU A 387 -15.79 -13.45 -0.26
CA LEU A 387 -16.64 -12.51 -0.98
C LEU A 387 -16.02 -11.11 -0.95
N CYS A 388 -15.88 -10.51 -2.11
CA CYS A 388 -15.35 -9.16 -2.27
C CYS A 388 -16.39 -8.27 -2.94
N ASP A 389 -16.52 -7.03 -2.48
CA ASP A 389 -17.31 -6.02 -3.16
C ASP A 389 -16.44 -4.80 -3.43
N LEU A 390 -16.49 -4.25 -4.64
CA LEU A 390 -15.76 -3.03 -5.00
C LEU A 390 -16.50 -1.77 -4.56
N ILE A 391 -17.76 -1.90 -4.18
CA ILE A 391 -18.54 -0.79 -3.61
C ILE A 391 -17.99 -0.44 -2.23
N TYR A 392 -17.72 0.85 -2.03
CA TYR A 392 -17.24 1.39 -0.75
C TYR A 392 -18.29 2.26 -0.03
N SER A 393 -19.42 2.56 -0.67
CA SER A 393 -20.52 3.33 -0.09
C SER A 393 -21.86 2.67 -0.45
N PRO A 394 -22.55 2.03 0.51
CA PRO A 394 -22.15 1.84 1.92
C PRO A 394 -20.92 0.91 2.07
N ALA A 395 -20.27 0.92 3.24
CA ALA A 395 -19.13 0.03 3.50
C ALA A 395 -19.54 -1.45 3.58
N ARG A 396 -20.80 -1.72 3.94
CA ARG A 396 -21.40 -3.05 3.96
C ARG A 396 -22.61 -3.07 3.03
N THR A 397 -22.45 -3.63 1.83
CA THR A 397 -23.55 -3.84 0.89
C THR A 397 -24.40 -5.04 1.32
N SER A 398 -25.61 -5.13 0.77
CA SER A 398 -26.48 -6.30 0.91
C SER A 398 -25.76 -7.60 0.52
N PHE A 399 -24.93 -7.57 -0.54
CA PHE A 399 -24.09 -8.67 -0.98
C PHE A 399 -23.12 -9.17 0.10
N LEU A 400 -22.42 -8.26 0.79
CA LEU A 400 -21.51 -8.64 1.87
C LEU A 400 -22.27 -9.13 3.11
N ILE A 401 -23.35 -8.43 3.50
CA ILE A 401 -24.18 -8.80 4.65
C ILE A 401 -24.74 -10.22 4.48
N GLU A 402 -25.22 -10.54 3.29
CA GLU A 402 -25.81 -11.86 3.01
C GLU A 402 -24.77 -12.98 2.94
N GLY A 403 -23.54 -12.64 2.52
CA GLY A 403 -22.37 -13.49 2.64
C GLY A 403 -21.99 -13.82 4.08
N GLU A 404 -21.94 -12.81 4.94
CA GLU A 404 -21.62 -12.96 6.37
C GLU A 404 -22.64 -13.84 7.10
N LYS A 405 -23.95 -13.70 6.78
CA LYS A 405 -24.99 -14.59 7.32
C LYS A 405 -24.78 -16.06 6.97
N ARG A 406 -24.10 -16.35 5.84
CA ARG A 406 -23.71 -17.70 5.40
C ARG A 406 -22.37 -18.17 5.98
N GLY A 407 -21.73 -17.35 6.83
CA GLY A 407 -20.42 -17.63 7.41
C GLY A 407 -19.25 -17.43 6.46
N LEU A 408 -19.45 -16.73 5.33
CA LEU A 408 -18.38 -16.40 4.40
C LEU A 408 -17.55 -15.24 4.93
N ARG A 409 -16.26 -15.25 4.60
CA ARG A 409 -15.39 -14.09 4.81
C ARG A 409 -15.71 -13.02 3.78
N THR A 410 -15.63 -11.75 4.18
CA THR A 410 -15.94 -10.59 3.34
C THR A 410 -14.79 -9.60 3.26
N LEU A 411 -14.69 -8.91 2.12
CA LEU A 411 -13.78 -7.79 1.87
C LEU A 411 -14.53 -6.67 1.14
N GLY A 412 -14.77 -5.56 1.84
CA GLY A 412 -15.47 -4.39 1.27
C GLY A 412 -14.57 -3.46 0.45
N GLY A 413 -15.20 -2.60 -0.36
CA GLY A 413 -14.49 -1.79 -1.36
C GLY A 413 -13.62 -0.69 -0.77
N ILE A 414 -13.85 -0.31 0.50
CA ILE A 414 -13.02 0.71 1.15
C ILE A 414 -11.56 0.28 1.25
N HIS A 415 -11.30 -1.01 1.48
CA HIS A 415 -9.94 -1.52 1.59
C HIS A 415 -9.18 -1.36 0.27
N MET A 416 -9.80 -1.73 -0.84
CA MET A 416 -9.27 -1.48 -2.18
C MET A 416 -9.04 0.02 -2.42
N LEU A 417 -10.00 0.87 -2.02
CA LEU A 417 -9.89 2.32 -2.22
C LEU A 417 -8.70 2.92 -1.47
N ILE A 418 -8.40 2.40 -0.27
CA ILE A 418 -7.23 2.82 0.51
C ILE A 418 -5.94 2.31 -0.15
N GLU A 419 -5.88 1.03 -0.51
CA GLU A 419 -4.65 0.45 -1.09
C GLU A 419 -4.31 1.07 -2.46
N GLN A 420 -5.31 1.37 -3.30
CA GLN A 420 -5.06 2.01 -4.60
C GLN A 420 -4.56 3.46 -4.44
N ALA A 421 -4.99 4.16 -3.38
CA ALA A 421 -4.49 5.49 -3.02
C ALA A 421 -3.05 5.44 -2.47
N LEU A 422 -2.73 4.48 -1.61
CA LEU A 422 -1.36 4.28 -1.11
C LEU A 422 -0.39 3.89 -2.24
N GLU A 423 -0.86 3.15 -3.24
CA GLU A 423 -0.09 2.87 -4.45
C GLU A 423 0.11 4.11 -5.32
N ALA A 424 -0.91 4.97 -5.45
CA ALA A 424 -0.76 6.26 -6.11
C ALA A 424 0.25 7.17 -5.37
N ASP A 425 0.21 7.21 -4.05
CA ASP A 425 1.19 7.93 -3.22
C ASP A 425 2.62 7.41 -3.45
N ARG A 426 2.80 6.09 -3.55
CA ARG A 426 4.10 5.49 -3.89
C ARG A 426 4.62 6.02 -5.23
N LEU A 427 3.75 6.19 -6.22
CA LEU A 427 4.08 6.74 -7.54
C LEU A 427 4.39 8.24 -7.48
N TYR A 428 3.60 9.04 -6.76
CA TYR A 428 3.82 10.48 -6.60
C TYR A 428 5.14 10.78 -5.89
N PHE A 429 5.44 10.08 -4.80
CA PHE A 429 6.55 10.43 -3.91
C PHE A 429 7.81 9.57 -4.14
N GLY A 430 7.66 8.44 -4.84
CA GLY A 430 8.75 7.50 -5.10
C GLY A 430 9.30 6.83 -3.84
N VAL A 431 8.49 6.76 -2.78
CA VAL A 431 8.78 6.13 -1.48
C VAL A 431 7.57 5.35 -1.02
N GLU A 432 7.79 4.30 -0.24
CA GLU A 432 6.71 3.47 0.28
C GLU A 432 6.27 4.00 1.64
N ILE A 433 4.99 4.38 1.75
CA ILE A 433 4.36 4.73 3.03
C ILE A 433 4.13 3.43 3.80
N MET A 434 4.43 3.43 5.10
CA MET A 434 4.15 2.27 5.92
C MET A 434 2.64 2.09 6.11
N ARG A 435 2.12 1.05 5.46
CA ARG A 435 0.69 0.79 5.32
C ARG A 435 -0.01 0.70 6.66
N GLU A 436 0.52 -0.06 7.63
CA GLU A 436 -0.14 -0.29 8.92
C GLU A 436 -0.46 1.01 9.68
N LYS A 437 0.49 1.95 9.69
CA LYS A 437 0.33 3.23 10.38
C LYS A 437 -0.50 4.23 9.59
N ALA A 438 -0.35 4.27 8.26
CA ALA A 438 -1.19 5.10 7.39
C ALA A 438 -2.65 4.64 7.40
N TYR A 439 -2.88 3.34 7.24
CA TYR A 439 -4.19 2.71 7.23
C TYR A 439 -5.00 3.03 8.49
N LYS A 440 -4.38 2.96 9.67
CA LYS A 440 -5.04 3.36 10.93
C LYS A 440 -5.52 4.82 10.90
N ARG A 441 -4.64 5.76 10.52
CA ARG A 441 -4.98 7.19 10.42
C ARG A 441 -6.10 7.45 9.41
N ILE A 442 -6.11 6.71 8.30
CA ILE A 442 -7.13 6.82 7.26
C ILE A 442 -8.48 6.31 7.79
N ILE A 443 -8.53 5.11 8.37
CA ILE A 443 -9.77 4.56 8.94
C ILE A 443 -10.32 5.46 10.05
N ASP A 444 -9.47 5.94 10.95
CA ASP A 444 -9.88 6.87 12.01
C ASP A 444 -10.49 8.16 11.42
N ASN A 445 -9.97 8.66 10.28
CA ASN A 445 -10.53 9.83 9.57
C ASN A 445 -11.82 9.53 8.79
N LEU A 446 -12.04 8.28 8.37
CA LEU A 446 -13.23 7.87 7.62
C LEU A 446 -14.42 7.49 8.52
N ARG A 447 -14.17 7.17 9.80
CA ARG A 447 -15.23 6.94 10.80
C ARG A 447 -16.21 8.10 10.84
N GLY A 448 -17.49 7.80 10.74
CA GLY A 448 -18.57 8.79 10.71
C GLY A 448 -18.75 9.52 9.38
N LYS A 449 -17.83 9.38 8.41
CA LYS A 449 -18.00 9.88 7.03
C LYS A 449 -18.54 8.82 6.07
N VAL A 450 -18.22 7.55 6.34
CA VAL A 450 -18.68 6.41 5.56
C VAL A 450 -19.53 5.53 6.45
N GLU A 451 -20.76 5.27 6.01
CA GLU A 451 -21.69 4.38 6.71
C GLU A 451 -21.11 2.96 6.79
N GLY A 452 -20.96 2.45 8.01
CA GLY A 452 -20.44 1.11 8.29
C GLY A 452 -18.93 1.02 8.55
N ILE A 453 -18.22 2.15 8.67
CA ILE A 453 -16.82 2.25 9.15
C ILE A 453 -16.80 2.91 10.53
#